data_AF-A0A6P8IG84-F1
#
_entry.id   AF-A0A6P8IG84-F1
#
_cell.length_a   1.000
_cell.length_b   1.000
_cell.length_c   1.000
_cell.angle_alpha   90.00
_cell.angle_beta   90.00
_cell.angle_gamma   90.00
#
_symmetry.space_group_name_H-M   'P 1'
#
loop_
_entity.id
_entity.type
_entity.pdbx_description
1 polymer ?
#
loop_
_entity_poly.entity_id
_entity_poly.type
_entity_poly.pdbx_seq_one_letter_code
_entity_poly.pdbx_strand_id
1 'polypeptide(L)'
;MNGLYYSMNSEGNYLVLQNRAMPVPMDDSDMESNISSEDAGNFSEFSNPQTPPLSKGAADEVKLELQRAIRCRRVAQGLDEMPSLESQRSNSNQLSAAELEKRRLRRERNKLAAFKCRQRRKEHMQALEEETDGLNSANHTLETEIAALKEQKRELEEMLRSHDCLIVVNSSDEEDKKTS
;
A
#
# COMPACT_ATOMS: atom_id res chain seq x y z
N MET A 1 10.45 4.12 32.49
CA MET A 1 10.26 5.49 31.96
C MET A 1 8.90 5.54 31.29
N ASN A 2 7.93 6.20 31.93
CA ASN A 2 6.57 6.33 31.40
C ASN A 2 6.57 7.48 30.38
N GLY A 3 6.56 7.17 29.09
CA GLY A 3 6.42 8.16 28.03
C GLY A 3 4.96 8.54 27.85
N LEU A 4 4.63 9.82 28.02
CA LEU A 4 3.30 10.34 27.72
C LEU A 4 3.12 10.39 26.19
N TYR A 5 2.13 9.67 25.67
CA TYR A 5 1.73 9.76 24.26
C TYR A 5 0.45 10.58 24.14
N TYR A 6 0.46 11.52 23.21
CA TYR A 6 -0.66 12.40 22.90
C TYR A 6 -1.28 11.94 21.58
N SER A 7 -2.49 11.39 21.63
CA SER A 7 -3.33 11.17 20.44
C SER A 7 -4.43 12.24 20.42
N MET A 8 -4.68 12.81 19.25
CA MET A 8 -5.78 13.76 19.03
C MET A 8 -7.08 13.00 18.84
N ASN A 9 -8.14 13.45 19.49
CA ASN A 9 -9.49 12.91 19.29
C ASN A 9 -10.12 13.55 18.05
N SER A 10 -11.27 13.02 17.61
CA SER A 10 -12.06 13.55 16.49
C SER A 10 -12.49 15.03 16.64
N GLU A 11 -12.40 15.57 17.86
CA GLU A 11 -12.68 16.98 18.19
C GLU A 11 -11.42 17.86 18.27
N GLY A 12 -10.24 17.33 17.95
CA GLY A 12 -8.98 18.10 17.98
C GLY A 12 -8.40 18.36 19.38
N ASN A 13 -8.94 17.71 20.42
CA ASN A 13 -8.40 17.76 21.78
C ASN A 13 -7.41 16.62 22.05
N TYR A 14 -6.33 16.94 22.75
CA TYR A 14 -5.31 15.99 23.20
C TYR A 14 -5.75 15.28 24.49
N LEU A 15 -6.14 14.01 24.41
CA LEU A 15 -6.48 13.22 25.60
C LEU A 15 -5.26 12.43 26.09
N VAL A 16 -4.98 12.49 27.39
CA VAL A 16 -3.96 11.67 28.05
C VAL A 16 -4.56 10.29 28.33
N LEU A 17 -4.21 9.28 27.53
CA LEU A 17 -4.55 7.89 27.83
C LEU A 17 -3.56 7.34 28.86
N GLN A 18 -3.96 7.32 30.13
CA GLN A 18 -3.22 6.58 31.17
C GLN A 18 -3.43 5.07 30.98
N ASN A 19 -2.33 4.32 31.05
CA ASN A 19 -2.28 2.87 31.29
C ASN A 19 -2.60 1.91 30.13
N ARG A 20 -2.02 2.11 28.95
CA ARG A 20 -1.74 0.97 28.04
C ARG A 20 -0.24 0.89 27.74
N ALA A 21 0.34 -0.27 28.09
CA ALA A 21 1.72 -0.61 27.74
C ALA A 21 1.89 -0.56 26.22
N MET A 22 3.04 -0.05 25.76
CA MET A 22 3.47 -0.22 24.37
C MET A 22 3.39 -1.72 24.02
N PRO A 23 2.88 -2.12 22.85
CA PRO A 23 3.09 -3.49 22.40
C PRO A 23 4.59 -3.76 22.43
N VAL A 24 4.96 -4.81 23.15
CA VAL A 24 6.34 -5.30 23.27
C VAL A 24 6.85 -5.47 21.83
N PRO A 25 8.12 -5.08 21.53
CA PRO A 25 8.72 -5.46 20.28
C PRO A 25 8.53 -6.97 20.12
N MET A 26 7.83 -7.40 19.07
CA MET A 26 7.75 -8.82 18.73
C MET A 26 9.19 -9.32 18.64
N ASP A 27 9.54 -10.28 19.50
CA ASP A 27 10.77 -11.05 19.37
C ASP A 27 10.71 -11.76 18.02
N ASP A 28 11.75 -11.64 17.19
CA ASP A 28 11.81 -12.28 15.87
C ASP A 28 11.86 -13.83 15.95
N SER A 29 11.75 -14.39 17.16
CA SER A 29 11.83 -15.83 17.43
C SER A 29 10.51 -16.62 17.30
N ASP A 30 9.36 -15.96 17.11
CA ASP A 30 8.06 -16.64 16.93
C ASP A 30 7.47 -16.47 15.52
N MET A 31 8.31 -16.52 14.48
CA MET A 31 7.85 -16.78 13.11
C MET A 31 7.78 -18.30 12.87
N GLU A 32 7.10 -19.06 13.74
CA GLU A 32 6.75 -20.44 13.43
C GLU A 32 5.57 -20.48 12.46
N SER A 33 5.95 -20.66 11.19
CA SER A 33 5.32 -21.57 10.23
C SER A 33 3.86 -21.97 10.49
N ASN A 34 2.94 -21.27 9.83
CA ASN A 34 1.75 -21.92 9.28
C ASN A 34 1.51 -21.43 7.85
N ILE A 35 2.55 -21.56 7.02
CA ILE A 35 2.37 -21.58 5.58
C ILE A 35 2.21 -23.05 5.18
N SER A 36 1.01 -23.40 4.74
CA SER A 36 0.69 -24.74 4.26
C SER A 36 1.63 -25.10 3.11
N SER A 37 2.25 -26.28 3.22
CA SER A 37 3.38 -26.75 2.41
C SER A 37 3.05 -27.08 0.94
N GLU A 38 1.90 -26.66 0.40
CA GLU A 38 1.39 -27.18 -0.88
C GLU A 38 1.38 -26.18 -2.04
N ASP A 39 1.75 -24.92 -1.84
CA ASP A 39 1.92 -23.93 -2.93
C ASP A 39 3.30 -23.24 -2.90
N ALA A 40 4.33 -23.95 -2.45
CA ALA A 40 5.72 -23.47 -2.40
C ALA A 40 6.44 -23.46 -3.77
N GLY A 41 5.69 -23.29 -4.85
CA GLY A 41 6.23 -23.05 -6.18
C GLY A 41 5.46 -21.90 -6.81
N ASN A 42 6.10 -20.73 -6.91
CA ASN A 42 5.85 -19.65 -7.90
C ASN A 42 5.78 -18.20 -7.36
N PHE A 43 6.12 -17.92 -6.10
CA PHE A 43 6.14 -16.52 -5.61
C PHE A 43 7.53 -15.84 -5.62
N SER A 44 8.60 -16.52 -6.04
CA SER A 44 9.94 -15.92 -6.13
C SER A 44 10.24 -15.24 -7.48
N GLU A 45 9.35 -15.33 -8.47
CA GLU A 45 9.56 -14.82 -9.83
C GLU A 45 9.11 -13.36 -10.04
N PHE A 46 9.21 -12.53 -9.00
CA PHE A 46 9.17 -11.06 -9.16
C PHE A 46 10.26 -10.34 -8.36
N SER A 47 11.31 -11.07 -7.96
CA SER A 47 12.59 -10.42 -7.68
C SER A 47 13.20 -10.01 -9.01
N ASN A 48 12.94 -8.78 -9.43
CA ASN A 48 13.55 -8.19 -10.62
C ASN A 48 15.09 -8.33 -10.51
N PRO A 49 15.76 -9.19 -11.31
CA PRO A 49 17.20 -9.45 -11.20
C PRO A 49 18.06 -8.26 -11.64
N GLN A 50 17.43 -7.16 -12.04
CA GLN A 50 18.03 -6.02 -12.72
C GLN A 50 18.08 -4.73 -11.89
N THR A 51 18.06 -4.79 -10.56
CA THR A 51 18.66 -3.69 -9.80
C THR A 51 20.16 -3.94 -9.71
N PRO A 52 21.00 -3.37 -10.60
CA PRO A 52 22.44 -3.51 -10.46
C PRO A 52 22.84 -2.96 -9.09
N PRO A 53 23.76 -3.63 -8.36
CA PRO A 53 24.33 -3.04 -7.16
C PRO A 53 24.93 -1.68 -7.58
N LEU A 54 24.46 -0.61 -6.95
CA LEU A 54 25.00 0.74 -7.14
C LEU A 54 26.53 0.63 -7.01
N SER A 55 27.22 0.76 -8.14
CA SER A 55 28.67 0.69 -8.17
C SER A 55 29.19 1.79 -7.25
N LYS A 56 30.12 1.46 -6.36
CA LYS A 56 30.72 2.41 -5.42
C LYS A 56 31.27 3.66 -6.14
N GLY A 57 31.61 3.51 -7.42
CA GLY A 57 32.07 4.58 -8.30
C GLY A 57 31.12 5.76 -8.44
N ALA A 58 29.80 5.56 -8.56
CA ALA A 58 28.89 6.68 -8.82
C ALA A 58 28.80 7.67 -7.63
N ALA A 59 28.80 7.15 -6.40
CA ALA A 59 28.81 7.98 -5.21
C ALA A 59 30.17 8.67 -4.99
N ASP A 60 31.26 7.98 -5.32
CA ASP A 60 32.62 8.51 -5.22
C ASP A 60 32.89 9.59 -6.28
N GLU A 61 32.30 9.45 -7.46
CA GLU A 61 32.41 10.39 -8.57
C GLU A 61 31.64 11.69 -8.28
N VAL A 62 30.39 11.59 -7.83
CA VAL A 62 29.61 12.75 -7.37
C VAL A 62 30.33 13.48 -6.22
N LYS A 63 30.92 12.73 -5.29
CA LYS A 63 31.70 13.31 -4.19
C LYS A 63 32.93 14.06 -4.70
N LEU A 64 33.65 13.49 -5.67
CA LEU A 64 34.84 14.10 -6.27
C LEU A 64 34.50 15.35 -7.08
N GLU A 65 33.43 15.32 -7.88
CA GLU A 65 32.95 16.48 -8.64
C GLU A 65 32.53 17.62 -7.72
N LEU A 66 31.75 17.32 -6.68
CA LEU A 66 31.34 18.31 -5.69
C LEU A 66 32.57 18.92 -4.99
N GLN A 67 33.57 18.08 -4.65
CA GLN A 67 34.81 18.53 -4.02
C GLN A 67 35.63 19.44 -4.95
N ARG A 68 35.72 19.12 -6.24
CA ARG A 68 36.36 19.97 -7.26
C ARG A 68 35.62 21.30 -7.40
N ALA A 69 34.29 21.28 -7.50
CA ALA A 69 33.47 22.49 -7.63
C ALA A 69 33.61 23.44 -6.43
N ILE A 70 33.64 22.90 -5.20
CA ILE A 70 33.86 23.68 -3.98
C ILE A 70 35.28 24.28 -3.95
N ARG A 71 36.29 23.49 -4.36
CA ARG A 71 37.68 23.97 -4.45
C ARG A 71 37.80 25.16 -5.41
N CYS A 72 37.28 25.02 -6.63
CA CYS A 72 37.31 26.10 -7.62
C CYS A 72 36.63 27.37 -7.10
N ARG A 73 35.49 27.24 -6.41
CA ARG A 73 34.76 28.37 -5.83
C ARG A 73 35.56 29.12 -4.76
N ARG A 74 36.30 28.40 -3.90
CA ARG A 74 37.13 29.01 -2.84
C ARG A 74 38.35 29.75 -3.39
N VAL A 75 39.04 29.15 -4.35
CA VAL A 75 40.21 29.78 -4.99
C VAL A 75 39.79 31.05 -5.72
N ALA A 76 38.64 31.03 -6.41
CA ALA A 76 38.08 32.23 -7.04
C ALA A 76 37.73 33.35 -6.04
N GLN A 77 37.50 33.02 -4.77
CA GLN A 77 37.29 33.97 -3.68
C GLN A 77 38.60 34.41 -2.99
N GLY A 78 39.76 33.99 -3.49
CA GLY A 78 41.07 34.33 -2.93
C GLY A 78 41.41 33.62 -1.63
N LEU A 79 40.70 32.53 -1.30
CA LEU A 79 40.98 31.70 -0.12
C LEU A 79 41.95 30.56 -0.48
N ASP A 80 42.82 30.20 0.47
CA ASP A 80 43.70 29.04 0.33
C ASP A 80 42.94 27.72 0.09
N GLU A 81 43.63 26.78 -0.58
CA GLU A 81 43.10 25.45 -0.89
C GLU A 81 42.57 24.75 0.37
N MET A 82 41.46 24.03 0.21
CA MET A 82 40.82 23.31 1.32
C MET A 82 41.78 22.28 1.94
N PRO A 83 41.94 22.26 3.28
CA PRO A 83 42.59 21.14 3.93
C PRO A 83 41.80 19.86 3.67
N SER A 84 42.52 18.75 3.45
CA SER A 84 41.95 17.42 3.24
C SER A 84 41.22 16.96 4.50
N LEU A 85 39.93 17.28 4.59
CA LEU A 85 39.05 16.66 5.56
C LEU A 85 38.59 15.34 4.97
N GLU A 86 39.36 14.29 5.25
CA GLU A 86 38.85 12.92 5.12
C GLU A 86 37.49 12.86 5.80
N SER A 87 36.56 12.08 5.24
CA SER A 87 35.24 11.89 5.82
C SER A 87 35.41 11.12 7.13
N GLN A 88 35.81 11.82 8.20
CA GLN A 88 35.65 11.34 9.55
C GLN A 88 34.14 11.24 9.73
N ARG A 89 33.64 10.01 9.65
CA ARG A 89 32.36 9.67 10.28
C ARG A 89 32.43 10.30 11.66
N SER A 90 31.60 11.31 11.91
CA SER A 90 31.60 12.06 13.16
C SER A 90 31.71 11.04 14.30
N ASN A 91 32.86 11.01 14.98
CA ASN A 91 33.08 10.10 16.09
C ASN A 91 31.94 10.38 17.06
N SER A 92 31.03 9.42 17.23
CA SER A 92 29.84 9.60 18.07
C SER A 92 30.17 9.96 19.52
N ASN A 93 31.44 9.80 19.89
CA ASN A 93 32.02 10.04 21.19
C ASN A 93 32.47 11.49 21.41
N GLN A 94 32.28 12.40 20.45
CA GLN A 94 32.63 13.84 20.57
C GLN A 94 31.46 14.79 20.29
N LEU A 95 30.21 14.34 20.45
CA LEU A 95 29.05 15.23 20.36
C LEU A 95 28.90 15.99 21.67
N SER A 96 28.74 17.31 21.59
CA SER A 96 28.38 18.12 22.77
C SER A 96 27.07 17.61 23.37
N ALA A 97 26.86 17.79 24.68
CA ALA A 97 25.61 17.43 25.36
C ALA A 97 24.37 18.00 24.63
N ALA A 98 24.49 19.21 24.09
CA ALA A 98 23.43 19.84 23.28
C ALA A 98 23.19 19.13 21.93
N GLU A 99 24.24 18.60 21.30
CA GLU A 99 24.13 17.86 20.03
C GLU A 99 23.57 16.45 20.23
N LEU A 100 23.91 15.80 21.35
CA LEU A 100 23.32 14.51 21.74
C LEU A 100 21.79 14.63 21.92
N GLU A 101 21.34 15.68 22.60
CA GLU A 101 19.90 15.90 22.81
C GLU A 101 19.17 16.22 21.49
N LYS A 102 19.76 17.04 20.62
CA LYS A 102 19.22 17.29 19.28
C LYS A 102 19.13 16.00 18.45
N ARG A 103 20.12 15.11 18.57
CA ARG A 103 20.13 13.80 17.90
C ARG A 103 19.03 12.89 18.47
N ARG A 104 18.81 12.91 19.78
CA ARG A 104 17.74 12.17 20.45
C ARG A 104 16.36 12.62 19.95
N LEU A 105 16.08 13.93 19.97
CA LEU A 105 14.80 14.46 19.51
C LEU A 105 14.53 14.13 18.03
N ARG A 106 15.57 14.17 17.17
CA ARG A 106 15.47 13.74 15.76
C ARG A 106 15.10 12.26 15.64
N ARG A 107 15.70 11.38 16.45
CA ARG A 107 15.39 9.95 16.47
C ARG A 107 13.96 9.69 16.96
N GLU A 108 13.54 10.38 18.01
CA GLU A 108 12.16 10.29 18.52
C GLU A 108 11.15 10.74 17.47
N ARG A 109 11.42 11.86 16.78
CA ARG A 109 10.59 12.33 15.65
C ARG A 109 10.56 11.32 14.50
N ASN A 110 11.70 10.74 14.13
CA ASN A 110 11.77 9.73 13.07
C ASN A 110 11.04 8.44 13.47
N LYS A 111 11.13 8.03 14.73
CA LYS A 111 10.37 6.90 15.28
C LYS A 111 8.87 7.11 15.13
N LEU A 112 8.37 8.28 15.50
CA LEU A 112 6.96 8.65 15.33
C LEU A 112 6.55 8.71 13.86
N ALA A 113 7.40 9.28 12.98
CA ALA A 113 7.13 9.35 11.55
C ALA A 113 7.07 7.97 10.91
N ALA A 114 7.98 7.07 11.27
CA ALA A 114 8.00 5.68 10.79
C ALA A 114 6.74 4.92 11.23
N PHE A 115 6.33 5.07 12.49
CA PHE A 115 5.08 4.50 12.99
C PHE A 115 3.88 5.01 12.19
N LYS A 116 3.74 6.34 12.02
CA LYS A 116 2.64 6.93 11.24
C LYS A 116 2.64 6.47 9.78
N CYS A 117 3.82 6.31 9.17
CA CYS A 117 3.95 5.81 7.80
C CYS A 117 3.43 4.37 7.70
N ARG A 118 3.87 3.48 8.60
CA ARG A 118 3.39 2.09 8.67
C ARG A 118 1.88 2.03 8.93
N GLN A 119 1.37 2.87 9.84
CA GLN A 119 -0.04 2.92 10.18
C GLN A 119 -0.90 3.36 8.98
N ARG A 120 -0.54 4.44 8.29
CA ARG A 120 -1.25 4.89 7.08
C ARG A 120 -1.24 3.84 5.98
N ARG A 121 -0.12 3.13 5.80
CA ARG A 121 -0.03 2.04 4.84
C ARG A 121 -1.00 0.91 5.20
N LYS A 122 -1.08 0.54 6.48
CA LYS A 122 -2.02 -0.47 6.96
C LYS A 122 -3.47 -0.04 6.74
N GLU A 123 -3.83 1.17 7.14
CA GLU A 123 -5.17 1.73 6.93
C GLU A 123 -5.56 1.75 5.45
N HIS A 124 -4.63 2.13 4.57
CA HIS A 124 -4.87 2.12 3.14
C HIS A 124 -5.10 0.69 2.60
N MET A 125 -4.30 -0.28 3.04
CA MET A 125 -4.49 -1.68 2.67
C MET A 125 -5.84 -2.21 3.16
N GLN A 126 -6.22 -1.90 4.41
CA GLN A 126 -7.51 -2.31 4.98
C GLN A 126 -8.69 -1.70 4.21
N ALA A 127 -8.61 -0.43 3.83
CA ALA A 127 -9.66 0.21 3.04
C ALA A 127 -9.84 -0.46 1.66
N LEU A 128 -8.74 -0.85 1.00
CA LEU A 128 -8.79 -1.57 -0.27
C LEU A 128 -9.37 -2.99 -0.11
N GLU A 129 -9.03 -3.67 0.98
CA GLU A 129 -9.56 -4.99 1.31
C GLU A 129 -11.07 -4.92 1.56
N GLU A 130 -11.53 -3.98 2.38
CA GLU A 130 -12.96 -3.72 2.64
C GLU A 130 -13.72 -3.36 1.36
N GLU A 131 -13.14 -2.54 0.47
CA GLU A 131 -13.74 -2.21 -0.83
C GLU A 131 -13.87 -3.46 -1.72
N THR A 132 -12.83 -4.29 -1.76
CA THR A 132 -12.82 -5.53 -2.54
C THR A 132 -13.87 -6.50 -2.03
N ASP A 133 -13.96 -6.70 -0.72
CA ASP A 133 -14.96 -7.56 -0.09
C ASP A 133 -16.38 -7.06 -0.34
N GLY A 134 -16.59 -5.75 -0.25
CA GLY A 134 -17.87 -5.11 -0.57
C GLY A 134 -18.30 -5.35 -2.02
N LEU A 135 -17.38 -5.18 -2.97
CA LEU A 135 -17.64 -5.44 -4.39
C LEU A 135 -17.92 -6.92 -4.67
N ASN A 136 -17.17 -7.83 -4.04
CA ASN A 136 -17.38 -9.27 -4.18
C ASN A 136 -18.75 -9.70 -3.66
N SER A 137 -19.17 -9.19 -2.50
CA SER A 137 -20.48 -9.46 -1.91
C SER A 137 -21.62 -8.94 -2.80
N ALA A 138 -21.48 -7.71 -3.31
CA ALA A 138 -22.46 -7.12 -4.23
C ALA A 138 -22.56 -7.92 -5.54
N ASN A 139 -21.41 -8.33 -6.10
CA ASN A 139 -21.38 -9.14 -7.30
C ASN A 139 -22.07 -10.49 -7.08
N HIS A 140 -21.75 -11.19 -5.99
CA HIS A 140 -22.39 -12.45 -5.66
C HIS A 140 -23.92 -12.30 -5.52
N THR A 141 -24.38 -11.23 -4.87
CA THR A 141 -25.81 -10.93 -4.74
C THR A 141 -26.47 -10.77 -6.11
N LEU A 142 -25.87 -9.97 -7.00
CA LEU A 142 -26.38 -9.77 -8.36
C LEU A 142 -26.38 -11.06 -9.18
N GLU A 143 -25.34 -11.89 -9.07
CA GLU A 143 -25.27 -13.19 -9.74
C GLU A 143 -26.40 -14.12 -9.28
N THR A 144 -26.69 -14.15 -7.98
CA THR A 144 -27.80 -14.96 -7.45
C THR A 144 -29.16 -14.44 -7.93
N GLU A 145 -29.36 -13.13 -8.00
CA GLU A 145 -30.59 -12.53 -8.53
C GLU A 145 -30.76 -12.83 -10.03
N ILE A 146 -29.69 -12.71 -10.81
CA ILE A 146 -29.69 -13.09 -12.23
C ILE A 146 -30.06 -14.58 -12.40
N ALA A 147 -29.49 -15.46 -11.57
CA ALA A 147 -29.80 -16.88 -11.63
C ALA A 147 -31.29 -17.14 -11.31
N ALA A 148 -31.83 -16.51 -10.26
CA ALA A 148 -33.23 -16.62 -9.89
C ALA A 148 -34.17 -16.11 -11.00
N LEU A 149 -33.87 -14.95 -11.58
CA LEU A 149 -34.65 -14.38 -12.69
C LEU A 149 -34.60 -15.26 -13.95
N LYS A 150 -33.45 -15.85 -14.25
CA LYS A 150 -33.33 -16.80 -15.38
C LYS A 150 -34.18 -18.04 -15.15
N GLU A 151 -34.23 -18.56 -13.93
CA GLU A 151 -35.05 -19.72 -13.60
C GLU A 151 -36.55 -19.40 -13.70
N GLN A 152 -36.99 -18.28 -13.14
CA GLN A 152 -38.38 -17.82 -13.27
C GLN A 152 -38.78 -17.62 -14.73
N LYS A 153 -37.89 -17.03 -15.53
CA LYS A 153 -38.11 -16.88 -16.98
C LYS A 153 -38.26 -18.25 -17.65
N ARG A 154 -37.39 -19.21 -17.32
CA ARG A 154 -37.44 -20.58 -17.86
C ARG A 154 -38.78 -21.26 -17.52
N GLU A 155 -39.23 -21.16 -16.28
CA GLU A 155 -40.51 -21.71 -15.82
C GLU A 155 -41.70 -21.07 -16.57
N LEU A 156 -41.71 -19.74 -16.72
CA LEU A 156 -42.75 -19.03 -17.46
C LEU A 156 -42.78 -19.44 -18.95
N GLU A 157 -41.61 -19.55 -19.57
CA GLU A 157 -41.49 -20.03 -20.95
C GLU A 157 -41.96 -21.48 -21.11
N GLU A 158 -41.66 -22.34 -20.14
CA GLU A 158 -42.13 -23.73 -20.13
C GLU A 158 -43.65 -23.82 -19.98
N MET A 159 -44.24 -23.06 -19.05
CA MET A 159 -45.69 -22.97 -18.91
C MET A 159 -46.36 -22.50 -20.20
N LEU A 160 -45.81 -21.47 -20.85
CA LEU A 160 -46.35 -20.96 -22.11
C LEU A 160 -46.25 -22.00 -23.24
N ARG A 161 -45.12 -22.72 -23.35
CA ARG A 161 -44.95 -23.80 -24.35
C ARG A 161 -45.89 -24.97 -24.13
N SER A 162 -46.18 -25.29 -22.87
CA SER A 162 -47.09 -26.39 -22.49
C SER A 162 -48.57 -26.02 -22.66
N HIS A 163 -48.88 -24.73 -22.80
CA HIS A 163 -50.25 -24.27 -22.93
C HIS A 163 -50.76 -24.48 -24.36
N ASP A 164 -51.51 -25.57 -24.59
CA ASP A 164 -52.29 -25.77 -25.81
C ASP A 164 -53.42 -24.74 -25.88
N CYS A 165 -53.16 -23.62 -26.56
CA CYS A 165 -54.17 -22.61 -26.80
C CYS A 165 -55.08 -23.07 -27.95
N LEU A 166 -56.32 -23.48 -27.63
CA LEU A 166 -57.42 -23.59 -28.59
C LEU A 166 -57.85 -22.17 -29.03
N ILE A 167 -56.97 -21.43 -29.70
CA ILE A 167 -57.39 -20.27 -30.46
C ILE A 167 -58.18 -20.84 -31.63
N VAL A 168 -59.51 -20.75 -31.56
CA VAL A 168 -60.35 -20.79 -32.76
C VAL A 168 -59.95 -19.56 -33.56
N VAL A 169 -58.94 -19.74 -34.41
CA VAL A 169 -58.59 -18.76 -35.43
C VAL A 169 -59.79 -18.78 -36.37
N ASN A 170 -60.69 -17.80 -36.20
CA ASN A 170 -61.56 -17.42 -37.29
C ASN A 170 -60.65 -16.86 -38.38
N SER A 171 -60.18 -17.76 -39.23
CA SER A 171 -59.47 -17.51 -40.47
C SER A 171 -60.43 -16.80 -41.40
N SER A 172 -60.51 -15.48 -41.27
CA SER A 172 -61.12 -14.61 -42.26
C SER A 172 -60.28 -13.35 -42.32
N ASP A 173 -59.95 -12.98 -43.56
CA ASP A 173 -59.25 -11.77 -44.00
C ASP A 173 -57.75 -12.03 -44.27
N GLU A 174 -57.45 -12.79 -45.33
CA GLU A 174 -57.29 -12.34 -46.73
C GLU A 174 -55.93 -11.67 -47.00
N GLU A 175 -55.13 -12.43 -47.76
CA GLU A 175 -54.13 -12.02 -48.75
C GLU A 175 -53.95 -10.51 -48.98
N ASP A 176 -52.72 -10.01 -48.80
CA ASP A 176 -52.18 -9.05 -49.77
C ASP A 176 -50.64 -9.03 -49.83
N LYS A 177 -50.15 -9.65 -50.92
CA LYS A 177 -49.08 -9.21 -51.83
C LYS A 177 -47.66 -8.96 -51.32
N LYS A 178 -46.83 -9.98 -51.61
CA LYS A 178 -45.58 -9.91 -52.39
C LYS A 178 -45.42 -8.65 -53.26
N THR A 179 -44.37 -7.85 -53.01
CA THR A 179 -43.49 -7.16 -54.00
C THR A 179 -42.29 -6.59 -53.24
N SER A 180 -41.10 -7.19 -53.38
CA SER A 180 -39.93 -6.68 -54.15
C SER A 180 -38.92 -5.93 -53.29
#